data_AF-A0A969BND0-F1
#
_entry.id   AF-A0A969BND0-F1
#
_cell.length_a   1.000
_cell.length_b   1.000
_cell.length_c   1.000
_cell.angle_alpha   90.00
_cell.angle_beta   90.00
_cell.angle_gamma   90.00
#
_symmetry.space_group_name_H-M   'P 1'
#
loop_
_entity.id
_entity.type
_entity.pdbx_description
1 polymer ?
#
loop_
_entity_poly.entity_id
_entity_poly.type
_entity_poly.pdbx_seq_one_letter_code
_entity_poly.pdbx_strand_id
1 'polypeptide(L)'
;MNDTTPPPERPEATVPQPGLRFLEIAVYIMGGLLVLMLVVLLGGIAWKIANRGEAPPVEPKEMTLNIPAGASVSGMTLDGDRLAVNTGKEIVVFDVKKGQVLARIKLAGP
;
A
#
# COMPACT_ATOMS: atom_id res chain seq x y z
N MET A 1 77.69 -10.21 -27.25
CA MET A 1 76.45 -10.36 -26.47
C MET A 1 76.50 -9.33 -25.35
N ASN A 2 75.63 -8.31 -25.37
CA ASN A 2 75.53 -7.33 -24.29
C ASN A 2 74.19 -7.57 -23.56
N ASP A 3 74.26 -8.03 -22.32
CA ASP A 3 73.12 -8.20 -21.42
C ASP A 3 72.73 -6.84 -20.81
N THR A 4 71.81 -6.12 -21.46
CA THR A 4 71.15 -4.96 -20.85
C THR A 4 69.96 -5.45 -20.03
N THR A 5 70.19 -5.81 -18.78
CA THR A 5 69.10 -6.00 -17.81
C THR A 5 68.47 -4.64 -17.50
N PRO A 6 67.16 -4.43 -17.76
CA PRO A 6 66.50 -3.19 -17.36
C PRO A 6 66.47 -3.07 -15.82
N PRO A 7 66.59 -1.85 -15.26
CA PRO A 7 66.58 -1.65 -13.82
C PRO A 7 65.25 -2.12 -13.20
N PRO A 8 65.25 -2.64 -11.96
CA PRO A 8 64.02 -3.11 -11.32
C PRO A 8 63.03 -1.95 -11.18
N GLU A 9 61.85 -2.10 -11.77
CA GLU A 9 60.72 -1.18 -11.59
C GLU A 9 60.43 -1.07 -10.09
N ARG A 10 60.75 0.09 -9.50
CA ARG A 10 60.37 0.37 -8.12
C ARG A 10 58.85 0.52 -8.12
N PRO A 11 58.11 -0.15 -7.20
CA PRO A 11 56.69 0.10 -7.06
C PRO A 11 56.50 1.60 -6.85
N GLU A 12 55.81 2.25 -7.79
CA GLU A 12 55.43 3.65 -7.66
C GLU A 12 54.63 3.77 -6.37
N ALA A 13 55.25 4.37 -5.34
CA ALA A 13 54.58 4.64 -4.08
C ALA A 13 53.41 5.59 -4.40
N THR A 14 52.20 5.04 -4.42
CA THR A 14 50.98 5.79 -4.69
C THR A 14 50.86 6.88 -3.62
N VAL A 15 51.22 8.11 -3.98
CA VAL A 15 51.15 9.25 -3.07
C VAL A 15 49.68 9.41 -2.65
N PRO A 16 49.34 9.35 -1.34
CA PRO A 16 47.96 9.44 -0.90
C PRO A 16 47.39 10.82 -1.26
N GLN A 17 46.60 10.89 -2.33
CA GLN A 17 45.95 12.14 -2.72
C GLN A 17 44.78 12.41 -1.75
N PRO A 18 44.80 13.52 -0.96
CA PRO A 18 43.78 13.79 0.05
C PRO A 18 42.37 13.87 -0.54
N GLY A 19 42.23 14.34 -1.78
CA GLY A 19 40.95 14.44 -2.47
C GLY A 19 40.26 13.11 -2.76
N LEU A 20 41.03 12.02 -2.96
CA LEU A 20 40.45 10.70 -3.23
C LEU A 20 39.78 10.10 -2.00
N ARG A 21 40.33 10.35 -0.81
CA ARG A 21 39.77 9.90 0.48
C ARG A 21 38.43 10.57 0.78
N PHE A 22 38.28 11.86 0.43
CA PHE A 22 37.01 12.56 0.58
C PHE A 22 35.94 12.00 -0.35
N LEU A 23 36.29 11.69 -1.61
CA LEU A 23 35.36 11.07 -2.55
C LEU A 23 34.96 9.66 -2.10
N GLU A 24 35.93 8.86 -1.63
CA GLU A 24 35.69 7.52 -1.09
C GLU A 24 34.72 7.56 0.11
N ILE A 25 34.95 8.48 1.06
CA ILE A 25 34.05 8.68 2.21
C ILE A 25 32.66 9.09 1.75
N ALA A 26 32.54 10.03 0.81
CA ALA A 26 31.26 10.47 0.29
C ALA A 26 30.48 9.33 -0.38
N VAL A 27 31.14 8.49 -1.17
CA VAL A 27 30.54 7.31 -1.81
C VAL A 27 30.12 6.29 -0.76
N TYR A 28 30.95 6.05 0.26
CA TYR A 28 30.63 5.11 1.32
C TYR A 28 29.39 5.56 2.12
N ILE A 29 29.29 6.86 2.42
CA ILE A 29 28.12 7.45 3.08
C ILE A 29 26.89 7.34 2.18
N MET A 30 27.00 7.73 0.91
CA MET A 30 25.88 7.70 -0.03
C MET A 30 25.36 6.27 -0.25
N GLY A 31 26.27 5.32 -0.47
CA GLY A 31 25.95 3.90 -0.59
C GLY A 31 25.35 3.35 0.71
N GLY A 32 25.93 3.68 1.86
CA GLY A 32 25.41 3.30 3.17
C GLY A 32 23.98 3.78 3.41
N LEU A 33 23.68 5.05 3.08
CA LEU A 33 22.33 5.61 3.18
C LEU A 33 21.33 4.89 2.28
N LEU A 34 21.73 4.56 1.05
CA LEU A 34 20.87 3.82 0.12
C LEU A 34 20.56 2.40 0.62
N VAL A 35 21.57 1.68 1.10
CA VAL A 35 21.38 0.33 1.67
C VAL A 35 20.53 0.40 2.94
N LEU A 36 20.78 1.38 3.81
CA LEU A 36 19.99 1.58 5.03
C LEU A 36 18.51 1.82 4.70
N MET A 37 18.21 2.72 3.75
CA MET A 37 16.82 2.97 3.32
C MET A 37 16.17 1.71 2.75
N LEU A 38 16.92 0.92 1.97
CA LEU A 38 16.40 -0.35 1.43
C LEU A 38 16.04 -1.33 2.56
N VAL A 39 16.91 -1.50 3.55
CA VAL A 39 16.66 -2.38 4.70
C VAL A 39 15.45 -1.90 5.50
N VAL A 40 15.33 -0.60 5.74
CA VAL A 40 14.18 0.00 6.42
C VAL A 40 12.89 -0.23 5.64
N LEU A 41 12.92 -0.08 4.31
CA LEU A 41 11.76 -0.31 3.46
C LEU A 41 11.31 -1.78 3.51
N LEU A 42 12.24 -2.72 3.33
CA LEU A 42 11.96 -4.16 3.39
C LEU A 42 11.46 -4.58 4.78
N GLY A 43 12.13 -4.14 5.85
CA GLY A 43 11.72 -4.39 7.22
C GLY A 43 10.36 -3.78 7.54
N GLY A 44 10.09 -2.56 7.08
CA GLY A 44 8.82 -1.88 7.26
C GLY A 44 7.67 -2.58 6.55
N ILE A 45 7.89 -3.11 5.34
CA ILE A 45 6.88 -3.89 4.62
C ILE A 45 6.64 -5.22 5.33
N ALA A 46 7.70 -5.95 5.69
CA ALA A 46 7.58 -7.22 6.41
C ALA A 46 6.83 -7.03 7.74
N TRP A 47 7.17 -6.00 8.51
CA TRP A 47 6.47 -5.64 9.74
C TRP A 47 5.01 -5.26 9.47
N LYS A 48 4.73 -4.44 8.45
CA LYS A 48 3.37 -4.04 8.08
C LYS A 48 2.49 -5.23 7.66
N ILE A 49 3.06 -6.26 7.04
CA ILE A 49 2.35 -7.47 6.66
C ILE A 49 2.15 -8.37 7.88
N ALA A 50 3.18 -8.57 8.69
CA ALA A 50 3.10 -9.39 9.91
C ALA A 50 2.16 -8.79 10.96
N ASN A 51 2.13 -7.46 11.06
CA ASN A 51 1.26 -6.71 11.98
C ASN A 51 -0.01 -6.19 11.31
N ARG A 52 -0.31 -6.61 10.07
CA ARG A 52 -1.67 -6.52 9.54
C ARG A 52 -2.49 -7.53 10.33
N GLY A 53 -2.91 -7.11 11.52
CA GLY A 53 -3.75 -7.89 12.41
C GLY A 53 -4.87 -8.48 11.59
N GLU A 54 -5.07 -9.78 11.76
CA GLU A 54 -6.22 -10.50 11.23
C GLU A 54 -7.45 -9.61 11.42
N ALA A 55 -8.09 -9.24 10.31
CA ALA A 55 -9.30 -8.43 10.41
C ALA A 55 -10.22 -9.19 11.38
N PRO A 56 -10.73 -8.53 12.45
CA PRO A 56 -11.63 -9.19 13.38
C PRO A 56 -12.69 -9.92 12.56
N PRO A 57 -13.01 -11.19 12.88
CA PRO A 57 -14.05 -11.92 12.17
C PRO A 57 -15.25 -10.99 12.08
N VAL A 58 -15.59 -10.57 10.87
CA VAL A 58 -16.74 -9.72 10.66
C VAL A 58 -17.92 -10.65 10.93
N GLU A 59 -18.38 -10.67 12.18
CA GLU A 59 -19.66 -11.28 12.50
C GLU A 59 -20.65 -10.72 11.47
N PRO A 60 -21.40 -11.58 10.73
CA PRO A 60 -22.39 -11.12 9.80
C PRO A 60 -23.33 -10.20 10.57
N LYS A 61 -23.16 -8.89 10.39
CA LYS A 61 -24.02 -7.90 11.01
C LYS A 61 -25.36 -8.06 10.29
N GLU A 62 -26.22 -8.92 10.84
CA GLU A 62 -27.56 -9.13 10.35
C GLU A 62 -28.28 -7.79 10.41
N MET A 63 -28.34 -7.14 9.24
CA MET A 63 -28.91 -5.82 9.12
C MET A 63 -30.39 -5.99 8.78
N THR A 64 -31.24 -5.82 9.78
CA THR A 64 -32.68 -5.93 9.60
C THR A 64 -33.19 -4.77 8.77
N LEU A 65 -33.67 -5.09 7.57
CA LEU A 65 -34.30 -4.14 6.68
C LEU A 65 -35.77 -3.96 7.07
N ASN A 66 -36.12 -2.81 7.65
CA ASN A 66 -37.51 -2.43 7.89
C ASN A 66 -38.16 -2.01 6.56
N ILE A 67 -38.53 -3.03 5.78
CA ILE A 67 -39.35 -2.91 4.59
C ILE A 67 -40.82 -2.74 5.04
N PRO A 68 -41.57 -1.76 4.52
CA PRO A 68 -42.98 -1.60 4.86
C PRO A 68 -43.79 -2.85 4.52
N ALA A 69 -44.72 -3.22 5.39
CA ALA A 69 -45.55 -4.41 5.24
C ALA A 69 -46.26 -4.42 3.87
N GLY A 70 -46.12 -5.51 3.12
CA GLY A 70 -46.69 -5.69 1.79
C GLY A 70 -45.84 -5.16 0.63
N ALA A 71 -44.59 -4.79 0.87
CA ALA A 71 -43.66 -4.41 -0.18
C ALA A 71 -42.62 -5.54 -0.40
N SER A 72 -42.52 -6.06 -1.62
CA SER A 72 -41.57 -7.11 -2.00
C SER A 72 -40.31 -6.50 -2.59
N VAL A 73 -39.15 -7.06 -2.27
CA VAL A 73 -37.88 -6.64 -2.90
C VAL A 73 -37.90 -7.09 -4.36
N SER A 74 -38.02 -6.12 -5.27
CA SER A 74 -38.03 -6.36 -6.72
C SER A 74 -36.61 -6.39 -7.30
N GLY A 75 -35.64 -5.79 -6.62
CA GLY A 75 -34.24 -5.81 -7.04
C GLY A 75 -33.30 -5.15 -6.04
N MET A 76 -32.02 -5.54 -6.08
CA MET A 76 -30.96 -4.97 -5.24
C MET A 76 -29.71 -4.73 -6.09
N THR A 77 -29.03 -3.61 -5.85
CA THR A 77 -27.74 -3.30 -6.48
C THR A 77 -26.78 -2.70 -5.47
N LEU A 78 -25.51 -3.08 -5.56
CA LEU A 78 -24.44 -2.66 -4.67
C LEU A 78 -23.42 -1.84 -5.45
N ASP A 79 -23.19 -0.60 -5.01
CA ASP A 79 -22.20 0.32 -5.55
C ASP A 79 -21.24 0.77 -4.44
N GLY A 80 -20.09 0.11 -4.36
CA GLY A 80 -19.10 0.30 -3.31
C GLY A 80 -19.69 0.06 -1.91
N ASP A 81 -19.77 1.13 -1.11
CA ASP A 81 -20.33 1.10 0.25
C ASP A 81 -21.86 1.33 0.28
N ARG A 82 -22.51 1.45 -0.88
CA ARG A 82 -23.95 1.79 -0.98
C ARG A 82 -24.76 0.65 -1.56
N LEU A 83 -25.80 0.22 -0.84
CA LEU A 83 -26.77 -0.77 -1.31
C LEU A 83 -28.08 -0.05 -1.65
N ALA A 84 -28.57 -0.19 -2.88
CA ALA A 84 -29.90 0.28 -3.26
C ALA A 84 -30.85 -0.92 -3.36
N VAL A 85 -32.00 -0.81 -2.71
CA VAL A 85 -33.07 -1.80 -2.68
C VAL A 85 -34.32 -1.20 -3.32
N ASN A 86 -34.82 -1.84 -4.37
CA ASN A 86 -36.05 -1.45 -5.02
C ASN A 86 -37.21 -2.30 -4.47
N THR A 87 -38.22 -1.64 -3.94
CA THR A 87 -39.42 -2.28 -3.38
C THR A 87 -40.67 -2.07 -4.25
N GLY A 88 -40.48 -1.66 -5.51
CA GLY A 88 -41.53 -1.35 -6.49
C GLY A 88 -42.21 0.01 -6.29
N LYS A 89 -42.44 0.42 -5.04
CA LYS A 89 -43.03 1.72 -4.67
C LYS A 89 -41.99 2.76 -4.26
N GLU A 90 -40.85 2.30 -3.79
CA GLU A 90 -39.76 3.15 -3.33
C GLU A 90 -38.41 2.49 -3.60
N ILE A 91 -37.38 3.32 -3.76
CA ILE A 91 -35.98 2.94 -3.77
C ILE A 91 -35.38 3.38 -2.44
N VAL A 92 -34.79 2.45 -1.71
CA VAL A 92 -34.13 2.71 -0.44
C VAL A 92 -32.64 2.51 -0.61
N VAL A 93 -31.85 3.54 -0.32
CA VAL A 93 -30.38 3.52 -0.41
C VAL A 93 -29.80 3.42 0.99
N PHE A 94 -28.89 2.48 1.19
CA PHE A 94 -28.25 2.15 2.45
C PHE A 94 -26.75 2.36 2.35
N ASP A 95 -26.14 2.79 3.43
CA ASP A 95 -24.69 2.73 3.66
C ASP A 95 -24.39 1.41 4.37
N VAL A 96 -23.75 0.49 3.66
CA VAL A 96 -23.42 -0.86 4.16
C VAL A 96 -22.36 -0.80 5.27
N LYS A 97 -21.50 0.22 5.22
CA LYS A 97 -20.41 0.41 6.18
C LYS A 97 -20.92 0.94 7.52
N LYS A 98 -21.83 1.91 7.49
CA LYS A 98 -22.44 2.50 8.70
C LYS A 98 -23.69 1.75 9.16
N GLY A 99 -24.29 0.95 8.28
CA GLY A 99 -25.57 0.31 8.52
C GLY A 99 -26.70 1.32 8.70
N GLN A 100 -26.74 2.36 7.87
CA GLN A 100 -27.76 3.41 7.94
C GLN A 100 -28.49 3.60 6.61
N VAL A 101 -29.74 4.04 6.69
CA VAL A 101 -30.51 4.45 5.52
C VAL A 101 -30.05 5.84 5.11
N LEU A 102 -29.48 5.97 3.91
CA LEU A 102 -29.05 7.24 3.35
C LEU A 102 -30.22 7.99 2.74
N ALA A 103 -31.09 7.30 2.02
CA ALA A 103 -32.20 7.92 1.31
C ALA A 103 -33.35 6.94 1.10
N ARG A 104 -34.56 7.48 1.09
CA ARG A 104 -35.78 6.76 0.73
C ARG A 104 -36.51 7.59 -0.32
N ILE A 105 -36.55 7.08 -1.55
CA ILE A 105 -37.06 7.79 -2.72
C ILE A 105 -38.35 7.11 -3.14
N LYS A 106 -39.48 7.80 -3.02
CA LYS A 106 -40.76 7.30 -3.57
C LYS A 106 -40.69 7.36 -5.08
N LEU A 107 -41.02 6.25 -5.73
CA LEU A 107 -41.19 6.22 -7.17
C LEU A 107 -42.55 6.82 -7.49
N ALA A 108 -42.57 7.89 -8.29
CA ALA A 108 -43.80 8.31 -8.94
C ALA A 108 -44.13 7.23 -9.98
N GLY A 109 -45.10 6.37 -9.66
CA GLY A 109 -45.60 5.39 -10.62
C GLY A 109 -46.27 6.10 -11.80
N PRO A 110 -46.36 5.46 -12.98
CA PRO A 110 -47.41 5.78 -13.94
C PRO A 110 -48.80 5.55 -13.33
#